data_AF-A0A7X9JKW4-F1
#
_entry.id   AF-A0A7X9JKW4-F1
#
_cell.length_a   1.000
_cell.length_b   1.000
_cell.length_c   1.000
_cell.angle_alpha   90.00
_cell.angle_beta   90.00
_cell.angle_gamma   90.00
#
_symmetry.space_group_name_H-M   'P 1'
#
loop_
_entity.id
_entity.type
_entity.pdbx_description
1 polymer ?
#
loop_
_entity_poly.entity_id
_entity_poly.type
_entity_poly.pdbx_seq_one_letter_code
_entity_poly.pdbx_strand_id
1 'polypeptide(L)'
;MKRLSFLFLFTLISSLSFGWGEIGHHIIAEIAKAHVNNNIQDSVNKYLGSMSWESAATWMDDMRRNKEYAYFKTWHYINIEKDMPYDSTKTG
;
A
#
# COMPACT_ATOMS: atom_id res chain seq x y z
N MET A 1 -37.42 -5.29 -14.39
CA MET A 1 -36.62 -4.06 -14.20
C MET A 1 -35.77 -4.10 -12.94
N LYS A 2 -36.32 -4.28 -11.73
CA LYS A 2 -35.54 -4.28 -10.47
C LYS A 2 -34.34 -5.26 -10.49
N ARG A 3 -34.52 -6.49 -10.98
CA ARG A 3 -33.45 -7.50 -11.10
C ARG A 3 -32.31 -7.08 -12.04
N LEU A 4 -32.64 -6.41 -13.16
CA LEU A 4 -31.63 -5.87 -14.09
C LEU A 4 -30.88 -4.68 -13.46
N SER A 5 -31.58 -3.82 -12.73
CA SER A 5 -30.97 -2.71 -11.99
C SER A 5 -30.00 -3.21 -10.90
N PHE A 6 -30.34 -4.29 -10.20
CA PHE A 6 -29.44 -4.93 -9.22
C PHE A 6 -28.20 -5.55 -9.88
N LEU A 7 -28.36 -6.22 -11.02
CA LEU A 7 -27.23 -6.78 -11.78
C LEU A 7 -26.28 -5.69 -12.27
N PHE A 8 -26.82 -4.60 -12.80
CA PHE A 8 -26.03 -3.44 -13.23
C PHE A 8 -25.28 -2.77 -12.07
N LEU A 9 -25.95 -2.58 -10.94
CA LEU A 9 -25.31 -2.03 -9.73
C LEU A 9 -24.19 -2.94 -9.21
N PHE A 10 -24.39 -4.26 -9.24
CA PHE A 10 -23.36 -5.23 -8.82
C PHE A 10 -22.11 -5.18 -9.70
N THR A 11 -22.27 -5.03 -11.02
CA THR A 11 -21.12 -4.88 -11.93
C THR A 11 -20.31 -3.61 -11.67
N LEU A 12 -20.96 -2.50 -11.30
CA LEU A 12 -20.28 -1.25 -10.98
C LEU A 12 -19.47 -1.33 -9.67
N ILE A 13 -19.97 -2.05 -8.67
CA ILE A 13 -19.26 -2.23 -7.39
C ILE A 13 -18.04 -3.14 -7.58
N SER A 14 -18.12 -4.14 -8.46
CA SER A 14 -17.02 -5.07 -8.72
C SER A 14 -15.75 -4.43 -9.29
N SER A 15 -15.86 -3.23 -9.89
CA SER A 15 -14.70 -2.49 -10.40
C SER A 15 -13.93 -1.69 -9.34
N LEU A 16 -14.44 -1.59 -8.11
CA LEU A 16 -13.74 -0.89 -7.04
C LEU A 16 -12.70 -1.82 -6.40
N SER A 17 -11.42 -1.60 -6.72
CA SER A 17 -10.28 -2.27 -6.08
C SER A 17 -9.65 -1.36 -5.02
N PHE A 18 -9.71 -1.76 -3.75
CA PHE A 18 -9.09 -1.07 -2.62
C PHE A 18 -7.79 -1.76 -2.19
N GLY A 19 -6.97 -2.16 -3.15
CA GLY A 19 -5.84 -3.07 -2.92
C GLY A 19 -4.66 -2.50 -2.13
N TRP A 20 -4.56 -1.18 -2.00
CA TRP A 20 -3.39 -0.51 -1.40
C TRP A 20 -3.76 0.54 -0.35
N GLY A 21 -4.99 0.49 0.17
CA GLY A 21 -5.31 1.21 1.42
C GLY A 21 -4.68 0.51 2.62
N GLU A 22 -5.06 0.94 3.84
CA GLU A 22 -4.59 0.34 5.10
C GLU A 22 -4.65 -1.20 5.10
N ILE A 23 -5.82 -1.76 4.75
CA ILE A 23 -6.02 -3.22 4.65
C ILE A 23 -5.07 -3.85 3.64
N GLY A 24 -4.84 -3.21 2.50
CA GLY A 24 -3.92 -3.68 1.47
C GLY A 24 -2.48 -3.78 1.97
N HIS A 25 -2.01 -2.72 2.62
CA HIS A 25 -0.68 -2.70 3.25
C HIS A 25 -0.52 -3.79 4.32
N HIS A 26 -1.53 -4.00 5.16
CA HIS A 26 -1.51 -5.07 6.15
C HIS A 26 -1.43 -6.46 5.52
N ILE A 27 -2.25 -6.73 4.49
CA ILE A 27 -2.24 -8.02 3.78
C ILE A 27 -0.86 -8.29 3.16
N ILE A 28 -0.23 -7.28 2.55
CA ILE A 28 1.11 -7.43 1.99
C ILE A 28 2.15 -7.72 3.08
N ALA A 29 2.04 -7.08 4.25
CA ALA A 29 2.91 -7.34 5.39
C ALA A 29 2.76 -8.78 5.92
N GLU A 30 1.52 -9.27 6.02
CA GLU A 30 1.23 -10.66 6.43
C GLU A 30 1.80 -11.67 5.41
N ILE A 31 1.59 -11.43 4.11
CA ILE A 31 2.15 -12.26 3.04
C ILE A 31 3.68 -12.27 3.13
N ALA A 32 4.32 -11.10 3.27
CA ALA A 32 5.77 -11.00 3.38
C ALA A 32 6.29 -11.79 4.58
N LYS A 33 5.67 -11.61 5.75
CA LYS A 33 6.01 -12.35 6.98
C LYS A 33 5.88 -13.87 6.80
N ALA A 34 4.85 -14.33 6.10
CA ALA A 34 4.63 -15.76 5.83
C ALA A 34 5.67 -16.37 4.85
N HIS A 35 6.31 -15.57 4.01
CA HIS A 35 7.26 -16.03 2.99
C HIS A 35 8.73 -15.91 3.38
N VAL A 36 9.06 -15.28 4.51
CA VAL A 36 10.43 -15.16 5.00
C VAL A 36 10.73 -16.18 6.10
N ASN A 37 12.00 -16.60 6.19
CA ASN A 37 12.44 -17.52 7.23
C ASN A 37 12.57 -16.83 8.61
N ASN A 38 12.72 -17.64 9.66
CA ASN A 38 12.79 -17.17 11.04
C ASN A 38 13.91 -16.15 11.29
N ASN A 39 15.09 -16.32 10.69
CA ASN A 39 16.21 -15.40 10.87
C ASN A 39 15.87 -13.98 10.38
N ILE A 40 15.14 -13.89 9.26
CA ILE A 40 14.65 -12.61 8.73
C ILE A 40 13.57 -12.04 9.67
N GLN A 41 12.63 -12.88 10.12
CA GLN A 41 11.58 -12.43 11.04
C GLN A 41 12.15 -11.86 12.33
N ASP A 42 13.14 -12.53 12.93
CA ASP A 42 13.82 -12.10 14.15
C ASP A 42 14.55 -10.77 13.94
N SER A 43 15.22 -10.62 12.79
CA SER A 43 15.89 -9.36 12.45
C SER A 43 14.89 -8.21 12.28
N VAL A 44 13.78 -8.42 11.58
CA VAL A 44 12.76 -7.38 11.40
C VAL A 44 12.12 -7.03 12.74
N ASN A 45 11.71 -8.02 13.54
CA ASN A 45 11.15 -7.81 14.88
C ASN A 45 12.11 -7.04 15.79
N LYS A 46 13.42 -7.32 15.72
CA LYS A 46 14.44 -6.58 16.47
C LYS A 46 14.43 -5.08 16.13
N TYR A 47 14.31 -4.71 14.85
CA TYR A 47 14.30 -3.30 14.44
C TYR A 47 12.95 -2.62 14.61
N LEU A 48 11.84 -3.37 14.49
CA LEU A 48 10.50 -2.84 14.75
C LEU A 48 10.23 -2.63 16.25
N GLY A 49 10.94 -3.35 17.13
CA GLY A 49 10.72 -3.27 18.57
C GLY A 49 9.32 -3.75 18.94
N SER A 50 8.47 -2.86 19.47
CA SER A 50 7.08 -3.18 19.82
C SER A 50 6.08 -2.94 18.69
N MET A 51 6.52 -2.41 17.54
CA MET A 51 5.65 -2.16 16.40
C MET A 51 5.35 -3.48 15.66
N SER A 52 4.10 -3.69 15.26
CA SER A 52 3.75 -4.84 14.43
C SER A 52 4.17 -4.63 12.97
N TRP A 53 4.23 -5.72 12.19
CA TRP A 53 4.55 -5.64 10.76
C TRP A 53 3.50 -4.84 9.99
N GLU A 54 2.25 -5.01 10.36
CA GLU A 54 1.08 -4.34 9.80
C GLU A 54 1.12 -2.84 10.08
N SER A 55 1.37 -2.44 11.34
CA SER A 55 1.54 -1.02 11.69
C SER A 55 2.74 -0.38 10.99
N ALA A 56 3.85 -1.12 10.84
CA ALA A 56 5.00 -0.64 10.08
C ALA A 56 4.68 -0.41 8.60
N ALA A 57 3.79 -1.22 8.03
CA ALA A 57 3.39 -1.14 6.62
C ALA A 57 2.56 0.12 6.28
N THR A 58 1.89 0.72 7.26
CA THR A 58 1.08 1.95 7.08
C THR A 58 1.71 3.20 7.68
N TRP A 59 2.78 3.06 8.47
CA TRP A 59 3.39 4.15 9.22
C TRP A 59 3.78 5.37 8.34
N MET A 60 4.33 5.13 7.16
CA MET A 60 4.71 6.21 6.23
C MET A 60 3.50 7.00 5.71
N ASP A 61 2.38 6.31 5.52
CA ASP A 61 1.10 6.86 5.08
C ASP A 61 0.44 7.71 6.18
N ASP A 62 0.65 7.33 7.43
CA ASP A 62 0.24 8.12 8.60
C ASP A 62 1.12 9.36 8.76
N MET A 63 2.44 9.19 8.68
CA MET A 63 3.40 10.27 8.91
C MET A 63 3.34 11.35 7.85
N ARG A 64 3.07 11.02 6.57
CA ARG A 64 2.97 12.04 5.51
C ARG A 64 1.84 13.05 5.72
N ARG A 65 0.95 12.82 6.70
CA ARG A 65 -0.10 13.76 7.14
C ARG A 65 0.45 14.80 8.13
N ASN A 66 1.53 14.49 8.85
CA ASN A 66 2.26 15.44 9.69
C ASN A 66 3.04 16.42 8.80
N LYS A 67 2.98 17.72 9.13
CA LYS A 67 3.70 18.77 8.41
C LYS A 67 5.22 18.55 8.39
N GLU A 68 5.78 18.04 9.49
CA GLU A 68 7.21 17.76 9.60
C GLU A 68 7.66 16.69 8.59
N TYR A 69 6.81 15.69 8.34
CA TYR A 69 7.08 14.57 7.44
C TYR A 69 6.34 14.68 6.10
N ALA A 70 5.89 15.87 5.73
CA ALA A 70 5.12 16.07 4.51
C ALA A 70 5.90 15.66 3.24
N TYR A 71 7.23 15.64 3.30
CA TYR A 71 8.11 15.19 2.22
C TYR A 71 8.00 13.69 1.93
N PHE A 72 7.45 12.87 2.83
CA PHE A 72 7.18 11.45 2.57
C PHE A 72 6.16 11.23 1.45
N LYS A 73 5.33 12.23 1.13
CA LYS A 73 4.28 12.09 0.09
C LYS A 73 4.85 11.65 -1.25
N THR A 74 5.97 12.25 -1.68
CA THR A 74 6.57 11.96 -2.99
C THR A 74 7.25 10.60 -3.04
N TRP A 75 7.50 9.93 -1.91
CA TRP A 75 8.05 8.58 -1.89
C TRP A 75 7.02 7.49 -2.22
N HIS A 76 5.72 7.83 -2.22
CA HIS A 76 4.64 6.86 -2.43
C HIS A 76 4.27 6.68 -3.91
N TYR A 77 4.81 7.51 -4.81
CA TYR A 77 4.46 7.48 -6.22
C TYR A 77 5.60 8.03 -7.08
N ILE A 78 5.55 7.76 -8.37
CA ILE A 78 6.34 8.48 -9.37
C ILE A 78 5.38 9.13 -10.37
N ASN A 79 5.69 10.36 -10.76
CA ASN A 79 4.96 11.06 -11.82
C ASN A 79 5.55 10.68 -13.17
N ILE A 80 4.76 10.04 -14.03
CA ILE A 80 5.14 9.72 -15.40
C ILE A 80 4.37 10.67 -16.32
N GLU A 81 5.07 11.34 -17.22
CA GLU A 81 4.43 12.19 -18.22
C GLU A 81 3.46 11.36 -19.07
N LYS A 82 2.34 11.99 -19.43
CA LYS A 82 1.33 11.33 -20.24
C LYS A 82 1.95 10.87 -21.55
N ASP A 83 1.63 9.63 -21.94
CA ASP A 83 2.10 8.99 -23.18
C ASP A 83 3.63 8.74 -23.24
N MET A 84 4.34 8.89 -22.12
CA MET A 84 5.75 8.55 -21.99
C MET A 84 5.95 7.21 -21.26
N PRO A 85 6.94 6.39 -21.65
CA PRO A 85 7.30 5.20 -20.89
C PRO A 85 7.92 5.57 -19.55
N TYR A 86 7.88 4.62 -18.60
CA TYR A 86 8.64 4.74 -17.36
C TYR A 86 10.14 4.80 -17.67
N ASP A 87 10.81 5.84 -17.16
CA ASP A 87 12.25 6.04 -17.26
C ASP A 87 12.85 5.92 -15.85
N SER A 88 13.54 4.81 -15.60
CA SER A 88 14.17 4.53 -14.30
C SER A 88 15.33 5.47 -13.95
N THR A 89 15.78 6.31 -14.89
CA THR A 89 16.85 7.28 -14.65
C THR A 89 16.34 8.62 -14.12
N LYS A 90 15.04 8.89 -14.24
CA LYS A 90 14.40 10.09 -13.70
C LYS A 90 13.94 9.83 -12.26
N THR A 91 14.52 10.55 -11.30
CA THR A 91 14.03 10.59 -9.92
C THR A 91 12.88 11.58 -9.81
N GLY A 92 11.83 11.22 -9.05
CA GLY A 92 10.65 12.05 -8.79
C GLY A 92 10.87 13.19 -7.80
#